data_AF-A0A5C6AXG4-F1
#
_entry.id   AF-A0A5C6AXG4-F1
#
_cell.length_a   1.000
_cell.length_b   1.000
_cell.length_c   1.000
_cell.angle_alpha   90.00
_cell.angle_beta   90.00
_cell.angle_gamma   90.00
#
_symmetry.space_group_name_H-M   'P 1'
#
loop_
_entity.id
_entity.type
_entity.pdbx_description
1 polymer ?
#
loop_
_entity_poly.entity_id
_entity_poly.type
_entity_poly.pdbx_seq_one_letter_code
_entity_poly.pdbx_strand_id
1 'polypeptide(L)'
;MICAEVARKSYAAVDPENRLVAKELERRWEEALREQEQLTIEYDRFQTSTPAKLSDNERQEIKSLSECLPQLWIAETTTAEDRCEIARLLIDEVVINVEGDSERVDVDIHWKGGFGSHHAMRRPVQTYEQLSYYDELLSRIKALLDEGKTLGSIANLLNAEGYQPPKRSSLFSAGILARFLRDRGIRTGPLPKSVTEERHLRRDEWWLSDLAAALSMPIATLHRWQRVGWVTSHKVAATGRWSIYADAEELSRLTQLRTQRRGWPDPYPRALITPKPNPNSDSAGE
;
A
#
# COMPACT_ATOMS: atom_id res chain seq x y z
N MET A 1 42.44 24.43 -30.56
CA MET A 1 43.14 25.62 -31.11
C MET A 1 44.61 25.36 -31.46
N ILE A 2 45.44 24.83 -30.55
CA ILE A 2 46.88 24.63 -30.84
C ILE A 2 47.13 23.60 -31.96
N CYS A 3 46.31 22.53 -32.05
CA CYS A 3 46.52 21.46 -33.03
C CYS A 3 46.29 21.89 -34.49
N ALA A 4 45.25 22.68 -34.77
CA ALA A 4 44.95 23.16 -36.13
C ALA A 4 46.02 24.12 -36.65
N GLU A 5 46.54 24.99 -35.78
CA GLU A 5 47.60 25.94 -36.12
C GLU A 5 48.96 25.23 -36.38
N VAL A 6 49.25 24.17 -35.61
CA VAL A 6 50.43 23.32 -35.82
C VAL A 6 50.32 22.47 -37.09
N ALA A 7 49.13 21.92 -37.39
CA ALA A 7 48.87 21.16 -38.61
C ALA A 7 48.98 22.04 -39.87
N ARG A 8 48.44 23.27 -39.83
CA ARG A 8 48.56 24.26 -40.90
C ARG A 8 50.01 24.61 -41.21
N LYS A 9 50.82 24.87 -40.17
CA LYS A 9 52.26 25.18 -40.33
C LYS A 9 53.05 24.00 -40.87
N SER A 10 52.68 22.78 -40.48
CA SER A 10 53.34 21.56 -40.97
C SER A 10 53.02 21.30 -42.45
N TYR A 11 51.77 21.51 -42.87
CA TYR A 11 51.37 21.45 -44.28
C TYR A 11 52.10 22.50 -45.13
N ALA A 12 52.17 23.75 -44.65
CA ALA A 12 52.84 24.84 -45.37
C ALA A 12 54.37 24.67 -45.52
N ALA A 13 54.99 23.81 -44.72
CA ALA A 13 56.44 23.57 -44.71
C ALA A 13 56.87 22.33 -45.52
N VAL A 14 55.92 21.57 -46.11
CA VAL A 14 56.22 20.35 -46.85
C VAL A 14 56.67 20.62 -48.28
N ASP A 15 57.65 19.85 -48.76
CA ASP A 15 58.13 19.88 -50.14
C ASP A 15 57.07 19.32 -51.11
N PRO A 16 56.68 20.06 -52.18
CA PRO A 16 55.71 19.62 -53.18
C PRO A 16 56.03 18.29 -53.87
N GLU A 17 57.30 17.86 -53.92
CA GLU A 17 57.67 16.57 -54.51
C GLU A 17 57.21 15.37 -53.64
N ASN A 18 57.04 15.58 -52.34
CA ASN A 18 56.60 14.56 -51.38
C ASN A 18 55.06 14.48 -51.29
N ARG A 19 54.41 14.20 -52.42
CA ARG A 19 52.93 14.21 -52.57
C ARG A 19 52.16 13.40 -51.52
N LEU A 20 52.69 12.24 -51.09
CA LEU A 20 52.03 11.42 -50.07
C LEU A 20 52.02 12.09 -48.70
N VAL A 21 53.12 12.77 -48.35
CA VAL A 21 53.24 13.51 -47.08
C VAL A 21 52.36 14.75 -47.11
N ALA A 22 52.30 15.47 -48.22
CA ALA A 22 51.41 16.62 -48.41
C ALA A 22 49.94 16.24 -48.21
N LYS A 23 49.48 15.15 -48.84
CA LYS A 23 48.10 14.67 -48.73
C LYS A 23 47.73 14.22 -47.31
N GLU A 24 48.65 13.59 -46.60
CA GLU A 24 48.42 13.19 -45.20
C GLU A 24 48.40 14.38 -44.24
N LEU A 25 49.25 15.40 -44.46
CA LEU A 25 49.23 16.64 -43.68
C LEU A 25 47.98 17.49 -43.96
N GLU A 26 47.52 17.53 -45.21
CA GLU A 26 46.25 18.15 -45.60
C GLU A 26 45.08 17.46 -44.87
N ARG A 27 45.01 16.12 -44.92
CA ARG A 27 44.00 15.34 -44.19
C ARG A 27 43.99 15.66 -42.69
N ARG A 28 45.17 15.68 -42.06
CA ARG A 28 45.30 16.01 -40.62
C ARG A 28 44.91 17.44 -40.30
N TRP A 29 45.19 18.38 -41.21
CA TRP A 29 44.77 19.77 -41.04
C TRP A 29 43.26 19.92 -41.18
N GLU A 30 42.63 19.28 -42.18
CA GLU A 30 41.17 19.25 -42.32
C GLU A 30 40.50 18.62 -41.10
N GLU A 31 41.04 17.53 -40.57
CA GLU A 31 40.53 16.88 -39.36
C GLU A 31 40.63 17.80 -38.15
N ALA A 32 41.78 18.42 -37.92
CA ALA A 32 41.96 19.37 -36.83
C ALA A 32 41.05 20.61 -36.96
N LEU A 33 40.75 21.05 -38.18
CA LEU A 33 39.82 22.16 -38.43
C LEU A 33 38.37 21.76 -38.13
N ARG A 34 37.94 20.57 -38.57
CA ARG A 34 36.60 20.04 -38.26
C ARG A 34 36.40 19.82 -36.76
N GLU A 35 37.39 19.28 -36.07
CA GLU A 35 37.36 19.14 -34.60
C GLU A 35 37.23 20.49 -33.90
N GLN A 36 37.95 21.51 -34.38
CA GLN A 36 37.85 22.85 -33.82
C GLN A 36 36.45 23.46 -34.05
N GLU A 37 35.90 23.34 -35.26
CA GLU A 37 34.56 23.81 -35.57
C GLU A 37 33.50 23.10 -34.73
N GLN A 38 33.61 21.78 -34.56
CA GLN A 38 32.71 21.00 -33.69
C GLN A 38 32.77 21.47 -32.24
N LEU A 39 33.98 21.64 -31.68
CA LEU A 39 34.15 22.13 -30.31
C LEU A 39 33.59 23.55 -30.14
N THR A 40 33.73 24.42 -31.14
CA THR A 40 33.13 25.76 -31.10
C THR A 40 31.60 25.69 -31.12
N ILE A 41 31.01 24.86 -31.99
CA ILE A 41 29.55 24.67 -32.04
C ILE A 41 29.03 24.10 -30.72
N GLU A 42 29.73 23.11 -30.13
CA GLU A 42 29.38 22.54 -28.84
C GLU A 42 29.50 23.55 -27.70
N TYR A 43 30.54 24.38 -27.71
CA TYR A 43 30.75 25.44 -26.74
C TYR A 43 29.68 26.54 -26.83
N ASP A 44 29.35 26.99 -28.04
CA ASP A 44 28.30 27.99 -28.27
C ASP A 44 26.94 27.44 -27.88
N ARG A 45 26.66 26.16 -28.21
CA ARG A 45 25.44 25.47 -27.75
C ARG A 45 25.41 25.38 -26.23
N PHE A 46 26.52 25.03 -25.59
CA PHE A 46 26.64 25.00 -24.14
C PHE A 46 26.36 26.38 -23.55
N GLN A 47 26.99 27.45 -24.04
CA GLN A 47 26.71 28.82 -23.57
C GLN A 47 25.25 29.23 -23.74
N THR A 48 24.66 28.94 -24.90
CA THR A 48 23.25 29.31 -25.20
C THR A 48 22.26 28.49 -24.36
N SER A 49 22.61 27.26 -24.01
CA SER A 49 21.81 26.38 -23.13
C SER A 49 22.10 26.55 -21.63
N THR A 50 23.18 27.26 -21.28
CA THR A 50 23.54 27.54 -19.90
C THR A 50 22.63 28.65 -19.38
N PRO A 51 21.90 28.43 -18.27
CA PRO A 51 21.06 29.47 -17.68
C PRO A 51 21.87 30.73 -17.38
N ALA A 52 21.28 31.90 -17.60
CA ALA A 52 21.90 33.18 -17.24
C ALA A 52 22.37 33.13 -15.78
N LYS A 53 23.62 33.54 -15.54
CA LYS A 53 24.14 33.63 -14.17
C LYS A 53 23.33 34.68 -13.43
N LEU A 54 22.65 34.27 -12.36
CA LEU A 54 21.92 35.17 -11.46
C LEU A 54 22.86 36.27 -10.97
N SER A 55 22.40 37.52 -11.12
CA SER A 55 23.05 38.70 -10.55
C SER A 55 23.04 38.63 -9.02
N ASP A 56 23.93 39.41 -8.38
CA ASP A 56 23.98 39.47 -6.93
C ASP A 56 22.68 39.98 -6.31
N ASN A 57 21.96 40.87 -7.00
CA ASN A 57 20.66 41.37 -6.55
C ASN A 57 19.59 40.26 -6.58
N GLU A 58 19.49 39.52 -7.69
CA GLU A 58 18.55 38.39 -7.80
C GLU A 58 18.85 37.30 -6.78
N ARG A 59 20.15 37.02 -6.52
CA ARG A 59 20.55 36.06 -5.47
C ARG A 59 20.09 36.51 -4.09
N GLN A 60 20.23 37.80 -3.77
CA GLN A 60 19.81 38.36 -2.50
C GLN A 60 18.29 38.36 -2.34
N GLU A 61 17.56 38.64 -3.41
CA GLU A 61 16.09 38.58 -3.44
C GLU A 61 15.56 37.14 -3.28
N ILE A 62 16.17 36.17 -3.96
CA ILE A 62 15.83 34.75 -3.77
C ILE A 62 16.10 34.33 -2.32
N LYS A 63 17.22 34.77 -1.74
CA LYS A 63 17.58 34.44 -0.36
C LYS A 63 16.58 35.02 0.64
N SER A 64 16.18 36.28 0.48
CA SER A 64 15.18 36.90 1.37
C SER A 64 13.81 36.23 1.27
N LEU A 65 13.38 35.87 0.05
CA LEU A 65 12.14 35.10 -0.14
C LEU A 65 12.22 33.71 0.49
N SER A 66 13.39 33.06 0.41
CA SER A 66 13.61 31.74 1.00
C SER A 66 13.52 31.76 2.53
N GLU A 67 13.95 32.84 3.19
CA GLU A 67 13.84 33.02 4.64
C GLU A 67 12.37 33.11 5.12
N CYS A 68 11.45 33.48 4.23
CA CYS A 68 10.01 33.53 4.51
C CYS A 68 9.31 32.16 4.40
N LEU A 69 9.93 31.16 3.76
CA LEU A 69 9.30 29.85 3.52
C LEU A 69 8.80 29.13 4.78
N PRO A 70 9.53 29.10 5.91
CA PRO A 70 9.04 28.45 7.12
C PRO A 70 7.73 29.09 7.65
N GLN A 71 7.61 30.42 7.55
CA GLN A 71 6.41 31.13 7.95
C GLN A 71 5.24 30.82 7.01
N LEU A 72 5.51 30.83 5.70
CA LEU A 72 4.52 30.47 4.68
C LEU A 72 4.02 29.03 4.87
N TRP A 73 4.91 28.09 5.21
CA TRP A 73 4.55 26.68 5.40
C TRP A 73 3.58 26.45 6.56
N ILE A 74 3.79 27.17 7.67
CA ILE A 74 3.04 27.00 8.92
C ILE A 74 1.74 27.83 8.93
N ALA A 75 1.64 28.87 8.09
CA ALA A 75 0.46 29.74 8.03
C ALA A 75 -0.85 28.95 7.84
N GLU A 76 -1.89 29.33 8.58
CA GLU A 76 -3.21 28.69 8.53
C GLU A 76 -3.89 28.85 7.16
N THR A 77 -3.56 29.94 6.46
CA THR A 77 -4.03 30.22 5.10
C THR A 77 -3.40 29.32 4.04
N THR A 78 -2.29 28.65 4.36
CA THR A 78 -1.57 27.78 3.41
C THR A 78 -2.22 26.41 3.41
N THR A 79 -2.80 26.06 2.26
CA THR A 79 -3.53 24.81 2.08
C THR A 79 -2.59 23.61 1.95
N ALA A 80 -3.15 22.40 1.98
CA ALA A 80 -2.37 21.19 1.70
C ALA A 80 -1.83 21.15 0.26
N GLU A 81 -2.55 21.76 -0.69
CA GLU A 81 -2.13 21.88 -2.09
C GLU A 81 -0.94 22.83 -2.22
N ASP A 82 -0.99 24.01 -1.59
CA ASP A 82 0.12 24.97 -1.56
C ASP A 82 1.39 24.36 -0.98
N ARG A 83 1.28 23.60 0.12
CA ARG A 83 2.43 22.88 0.71
C ARG A 83 3.01 21.84 -0.24
N CYS A 84 2.17 21.13 -0.99
CA CYS A 84 2.64 20.20 -2.01
C CYS A 84 3.39 20.92 -3.14
N GLU A 85 2.90 22.09 -3.58
CA GLU A 85 3.57 22.89 -4.59
C GLU A 85 4.92 23.41 -4.11
N ILE A 86 4.99 23.97 -2.91
CA ILE A 86 6.25 24.44 -2.29
C ILE A 86 7.26 23.28 -2.21
N ALA A 87 6.83 22.09 -1.76
CA ALA A 87 7.71 20.93 -1.66
C ALA A 87 8.25 20.50 -3.05
N ARG A 88 7.43 20.53 -4.10
CA ARG A 88 7.84 20.18 -5.48
C ARG A 88 8.89 21.12 -6.06
N LEU A 89 8.96 22.37 -5.59
CA LEU A 89 10.01 23.31 -6.01
C LEU A 89 11.38 22.93 -5.44
N LEU A 90 11.40 22.29 -4.27
CA LEU A 90 12.62 21.98 -3.52
C LEU A 90 13.10 20.54 -3.73
N ILE A 91 12.18 19.62 -4.04
CA ILE A 91 12.47 18.19 -4.19
C ILE A 91 12.80 17.90 -5.66
N ASP A 92 13.91 17.19 -5.88
CA ASP A 92 14.31 16.67 -7.18
C ASP A 92 13.74 15.26 -7.41
N GLU A 93 13.98 14.37 -6.45
CA GLU A 93 13.59 12.97 -6.51
C GLU A 93 13.27 12.45 -5.11
N VAL A 94 12.31 11.52 -5.01
CA VAL A 94 12.06 10.75 -3.79
C VAL A 94 12.17 9.28 -4.14
N VAL A 95 13.15 8.60 -3.55
CA VAL A 95 13.36 7.16 -3.69
C VAL A 95 12.75 6.48 -2.47
N ILE A 96 11.84 5.54 -2.72
CA ILE A 96 11.17 4.76 -1.67
C ILE A 96 11.65 3.33 -1.77
N ASN A 97 12.41 2.90 -0.78
CA ASN A 97 12.95 1.55 -0.67
C ASN A 97 12.14 0.78 0.37
N VAL A 98 11.37 -0.21 -0.07
CA VAL A 98 10.65 -1.10 0.83
C VAL A 98 11.51 -2.32 1.10
N GLU A 99 11.72 -2.65 2.38
CA GLU A 99 12.45 -3.87 2.77
C GLU A 99 11.59 -5.10 2.48
N GLY A 100 11.75 -5.67 1.28
CA GLY A 100 10.94 -6.79 0.79
C GLY A 100 9.44 -6.44 0.75
N ASP A 101 8.63 -7.27 1.42
CA ASP A 101 7.20 -7.04 1.58
C ASP A 101 6.83 -6.46 2.95
N SER A 102 7.81 -5.94 3.70
CA SER A 102 7.62 -5.60 5.11
C SER A 102 6.98 -4.25 5.38
N GLU A 103 6.78 -3.96 6.67
CA GLU A 103 6.34 -2.65 7.15
C GLU A 103 7.45 -1.60 7.08
N ARG A 104 8.72 -1.99 6.93
CA ARG A 104 9.85 -1.07 6.93
C ARG A 104 10.05 -0.45 5.55
N VAL A 105 10.18 0.87 5.56
CA VAL A 105 10.36 1.68 4.37
C VAL A 105 11.43 2.72 4.66
N ASP A 106 12.44 2.75 3.82
CA ASP A 106 13.44 3.80 3.78
C ASP A 106 13.08 4.79 2.68
N VAL A 107 13.15 6.07 3.00
CA VAL A 107 12.84 7.17 2.09
C VAL A 107 14.05 8.05 1.97
N ASP A 108 14.61 8.11 0.77
CA ASP A 108 15.67 9.02 0.40
C ASP A 108 15.08 10.16 -0.42
N ILE A 109 15.29 11.39 0.05
CA ILE A 109 14.83 12.61 -0.63
C ILE A 109 16.06 13.31 -1.18
N HIS A 110 16.13 13.43 -2.50
CA HIS A 110 17.11 14.25 -3.21
C HIS A 110 16.52 15.64 -3.43
N TRP A 111 17.22 16.65 -2.93
CA TRP A 111 16.80 18.04 -3.01
C TRP A 111 17.50 18.75 -4.17
N LYS A 112 16.79 19.71 -4.77
CA LYS A 112 17.37 20.64 -5.73
C LYS A 112 18.54 21.36 -5.06
N GLY A 113 19.75 21.19 -5.61
CA GLY A 113 20.99 21.68 -5.00
C GLY A 113 21.94 20.58 -4.49
N GLY A 114 21.57 19.30 -4.62
CA GLY A 114 22.46 18.16 -4.36
C GLY A 114 22.51 17.71 -2.90
N PHE A 115 21.70 18.30 -2.02
CA PHE A 115 21.51 17.79 -0.67
C PHE A 115 20.61 16.55 -0.69
N GLY A 116 20.91 15.57 0.17
CA GLY A 116 20.10 14.36 0.35
C GLY A 116 19.71 14.19 1.81
N SER A 117 18.46 13.80 2.07
CA SER A 117 18.00 13.43 3.41
C SER A 117 17.40 12.02 3.42
N HIS A 118 17.67 11.29 4.50
CA HIS A 118 17.24 9.89 4.67
C HIS A 118 16.28 9.76 5.86
N HIS A 119 15.20 9.01 5.67
CA HIS A 119 14.17 8.78 6.67
C HIS A 119 13.71 7.33 6.70
N ALA A 120 13.73 6.71 7.89
CA ALA A 120 13.12 5.41 8.12
C ALA A 120 11.68 5.57 8.62
N MET A 121 10.74 4.86 8.00
CA MET A 121 9.31 4.90 8.35
C MET A 121 8.68 3.50 8.35
N ARG A 122 7.50 3.41 8.98
CA ARG A 122 6.69 2.18 9.00
C ARG A 122 5.38 2.37 8.22
N ARG A 123 5.10 1.47 7.27
CA ARG A 123 3.84 1.42 6.51
C ARG A 123 2.91 0.32 7.05
N PRO A 124 1.58 0.47 6.94
CA PRO A 124 0.66 -0.64 7.21
C PRO A 124 0.86 -1.80 6.22
N VAL A 125 0.83 -3.04 6.72
CA VAL A 125 0.92 -4.26 5.90
C VAL A 125 -0.36 -5.09 5.99
N GLN A 126 -0.57 -6.02 5.07
CA GLN A 126 -1.83 -6.76 4.97
C GLN A 126 -1.89 -7.94 5.94
N THR A 127 -0.75 -8.61 6.14
CA THR A 127 -0.65 -9.85 6.92
C THR A 127 0.39 -9.70 8.03
N TYR A 128 0.35 -10.62 9.00
CA TYR A 128 1.31 -10.61 10.11
C TYR A 128 2.69 -11.09 9.65
N GLU A 129 2.74 -12.00 8.69
CA GLU A 129 3.94 -12.58 8.09
C GLU A 129 4.79 -11.53 7.38
N GLN A 130 4.19 -10.40 7.01
CA GLN A 130 4.89 -9.25 6.44
C GLN A 130 5.58 -8.40 7.52
N LEU A 131 5.30 -8.59 8.81
CA LEU A 131 6.00 -7.84 9.85
C LEU A 131 7.44 -8.34 9.98
N SER A 132 8.40 -7.42 9.96
CA SER A 132 9.83 -7.74 10.14
C SER A 132 10.12 -8.52 11.44
N TYR A 133 9.29 -8.33 12.46
CA TYR A 133 9.36 -8.97 13.77
C TYR A 133 8.32 -10.08 13.98
N TYR A 134 7.78 -10.66 12.89
CA TYR A 134 6.72 -11.67 12.98
C TYR A 134 7.11 -12.89 13.84
N ASP A 135 8.29 -13.44 13.62
CA ASP A 135 8.75 -14.64 14.34
C ASP A 135 9.00 -14.37 15.82
N GLU A 136 9.52 -13.17 16.14
CA GLU A 136 9.71 -12.70 17.51
C GLU A 136 8.36 -12.51 18.21
N LEU A 137 7.40 -11.86 17.55
CA LEU A 137 6.04 -11.68 18.05
C LEU A 137 5.37 -13.03 18.35
N LEU A 138 5.49 -14.00 17.43
CA LEU A 138 4.90 -15.32 17.59
C LEU A 138 5.54 -16.07 18.76
N SER A 139 6.86 -16.03 18.86
CA SER A 139 7.61 -16.64 19.98
C SER A 139 7.23 -15.99 21.31
N ARG A 140 7.10 -14.67 21.34
CA ARG A 140 6.69 -13.91 22.53
C ARG A 140 5.28 -14.28 22.97
N ILE A 141 4.32 -14.35 22.03
CA ILE A 141 2.95 -14.77 22.32
C ILE A 141 2.92 -16.18 22.90
N LYS A 142 3.67 -17.12 22.32
CA LYS A 142 3.75 -18.51 22.83
C LYS A 142 4.29 -18.55 24.26
N ALA A 143 5.40 -17.87 24.54
CA ALA A 143 5.97 -17.83 25.90
C ALA A 143 4.96 -17.30 26.92
N LEU A 144 4.22 -16.23 26.57
CA LEU A 144 3.22 -15.65 27.46
C LEU A 144 1.99 -16.55 27.65
N LEU A 145 1.65 -17.38 26.66
CA LEU A 145 0.61 -18.40 26.78
C LEU A 145 1.06 -19.55 27.70
N ASP A 146 2.31 -19.98 27.59
CA ASP A 146 2.89 -21.02 28.43
C ASP A 146 3.02 -20.57 29.90
N GLU A 147 3.23 -19.26 30.13
CA GLU A 147 3.13 -18.63 31.46
C GLU A 147 1.69 -18.58 32.02
N GLY A 148 0.68 -19.02 31.26
CA GLY A 148 -0.71 -19.05 31.68
C GLY A 148 -1.40 -17.68 31.71
N LYS A 149 -0.82 -16.66 31.04
CA LYS A 149 -1.41 -15.31 31.00
C LYS A 149 -2.69 -15.29 30.16
N THR A 150 -3.63 -14.46 30.58
CA THR A 150 -4.87 -14.22 29.82
C THR A 150 -4.58 -13.38 28.58
N LEU A 151 -5.36 -13.56 27.51
CA LEU A 151 -5.19 -12.79 26.26
C LEU A 151 -5.23 -11.27 26.46
N GLY A 152 -6.00 -10.77 27.42
CA GLY A 152 -6.01 -9.35 27.76
C GLY A 152 -4.69 -8.88 28.36
N SER A 153 -4.10 -9.67 29.26
CA SER A 153 -2.78 -9.39 29.84
C SER A 153 -1.67 -9.46 28.77
N ILE A 154 -1.73 -10.45 27.88
CA ILE A 154 -0.80 -10.58 26.76
C ILE A 154 -0.87 -9.35 25.85
N ALA A 155 -2.07 -8.89 25.49
CA ALA A 155 -2.23 -7.70 24.66
C ALA A 155 -1.60 -6.46 25.31
N ASN A 156 -1.83 -6.24 26.60
CA ASN A 156 -1.24 -5.11 27.33
C ASN A 156 0.29 -5.18 27.36
N LEU A 157 0.86 -6.38 27.56
CA LEU A 157 2.29 -6.56 27.59
C LEU A 157 2.92 -6.31 26.20
N LEU A 158 2.33 -6.86 25.14
CA LEU A 158 2.79 -6.63 23.77
C LEU A 158 2.74 -5.15 23.38
N ASN A 159 1.70 -4.44 23.80
CA ASN A 159 1.59 -3.00 23.59
C ASN A 159 2.66 -2.22 24.36
N ALA A 160 2.96 -2.61 25.60
CA ALA A 160 4.01 -2.00 26.41
C ALA A 160 5.41 -2.28 25.83
N GLU A 161 5.60 -3.43 25.19
CA GLU A 161 6.82 -3.82 24.48
C GLU A 161 6.95 -3.16 23.10
N GLY A 162 5.93 -2.42 22.65
CA GLY A 162 5.96 -1.67 21.38
C GLY A 162 5.58 -2.48 20.13
N TYR A 163 5.06 -3.69 20.29
CA TYR A 163 4.53 -4.47 19.17
C TYR A 163 3.24 -3.84 18.65
N GLN A 164 3.06 -3.86 17.33
CA GLN A 164 1.86 -3.32 16.69
C GLN A 164 1.25 -4.33 15.71
N PRO A 165 -0.09 -4.38 15.59
CA PRO A 165 -0.72 -5.22 14.58
C PRO A 165 -0.55 -4.61 13.18
N PRO A 166 -0.59 -5.44 12.12
CA PRO A 166 -0.23 -5.02 10.76
C PRO A 166 -1.20 -4.01 10.12
N LYS A 167 -2.48 -4.02 10.53
CA LYS A 167 -3.54 -3.24 9.88
C LYS A 167 -4.62 -2.74 10.85
N ARG A 168 -5.15 -1.53 10.61
CA ARG A 168 -6.37 -0.92 11.20
C ARG A 168 -6.37 -0.60 12.70
N SER A 169 -5.39 -1.04 13.47
CA SER A 169 -5.27 -0.69 14.88
C SER A 169 -3.81 -0.43 15.21
N SER A 170 -3.56 0.51 16.11
CA SER A 170 -2.22 0.79 16.65
C SER A 170 -1.86 -0.12 17.83
N LEU A 171 -2.84 -0.86 18.39
CA LEU A 171 -2.68 -1.62 19.63
C LEU A 171 -3.29 -3.01 19.51
N PHE A 172 -2.65 -3.99 20.14
CA PHE A 172 -3.21 -5.31 20.38
C PHE A 172 -4.38 -5.24 21.36
N SER A 173 -5.38 -6.06 21.10
CA SER A 173 -6.50 -6.33 22.02
C SER A 173 -6.72 -7.83 22.14
N ALA A 174 -7.41 -8.26 23.20
CA ALA A 174 -7.74 -9.67 23.40
C ALA A 174 -8.48 -10.29 22.20
N GLY A 175 -9.35 -9.52 21.53
CA GLY A 175 -10.07 -9.98 20.33
C GLY A 175 -9.16 -10.16 19.12
N ILE A 176 -8.17 -9.27 18.93
CA ILE A 176 -7.16 -9.39 17.87
C ILE A 176 -6.32 -10.65 18.10
N LEU A 177 -5.85 -10.87 19.32
CA LEU A 177 -5.06 -12.06 19.67
C LEU A 177 -5.88 -13.35 19.55
N ALA A 178 -7.13 -13.36 20.01
CA ALA A 178 -8.02 -14.52 19.87
C ALA A 178 -8.24 -14.90 18.40
N ARG A 179 -8.38 -13.91 17.51
CA ARG A 179 -8.45 -14.15 16.07
C ARG A 179 -7.12 -14.64 15.50
N PHE A 180 -6.03 -13.97 15.85
CA PHE A 180 -4.67 -14.33 15.41
C PHE A 180 -4.31 -15.79 15.72
N LEU A 181 -4.66 -16.26 16.93
CA LEU A 181 -4.42 -17.63 17.38
C LEU A 181 -5.38 -18.63 16.71
N ARG A 182 -6.67 -18.27 16.56
CA ARG A 182 -7.66 -19.09 15.87
C ARG A 182 -7.27 -19.35 14.41
N ASP A 183 -6.85 -18.32 13.69
CA ASP A 183 -6.46 -18.41 12.29
C ASP A 183 -5.22 -19.32 12.11
N ARG A 184 -4.45 -19.56 13.18
CA ARG A 184 -3.27 -20.44 13.24
C ARG A 184 -3.55 -21.79 13.92
N GLY A 185 -4.81 -22.11 14.22
CA GLY A 185 -5.19 -23.38 14.85
C GLY A 185 -4.78 -23.51 16.33
N ILE A 186 -4.22 -22.47 16.94
CA ILE A 186 -3.83 -22.47 18.35
C ILE A 186 -5.08 -22.16 19.17
N ARG A 187 -5.65 -23.19 19.79
CA ARG A 187 -6.87 -23.07 20.58
C ARG A 187 -6.55 -22.49 21.96
N THR A 188 -7.05 -21.28 22.22
CA THR A 188 -7.00 -20.65 23.54
C THR A 188 -8.38 -20.77 24.19
N GLY A 189 -8.55 -21.78 25.05
CA GLY A 189 -9.72 -21.93 25.92
C GLY A 189 -10.57 -23.19 25.67
N PRO A 190 -11.50 -23.50 26.59
CA PRO A 190 -12.42 -24.62 26.49
C PRO A 190 -13.36 -24.49 25.28
N LEU A 191 -13.79 -25.60 24.71
CA LEU A 191 -14.83 -25.61 23.67
C LEU A 191 -16.06 -24.82 24.17
N PRO A 192 -16.66 -23.93 23.35
CA PRO A 192 -17.97 -23.39 23.67
C PRO A 192 -18.94 -24.55 23.89
N LYS A 193 -19.69 -24.56 25.00
CA LYS A 193 -20.71 -25.61 25.31
C LYS A 193 -21.69 -25.88 24.15
N SER A 194 -21.91 -24.87 23.30
CA SER A 194 -22.71 -24.95 22.06
C SER A 194 -22.15 -25.86 20.96
N VAL A 195 -20.91 -26.34 21.09
CA VAL A 195 -20.31 -27.36 20.21
C VAL A 195 -20.44 -28.75 20.83
N THR A 196 -20.62 -28.83 22.15
CA THR A 196 -20.66 -30.09 22.90
C THR A 196 -22.07 -30.69 22.98
N GLU A 197 -23.11 -29.86 22.90
CA GLU A 197 -24.51 -30.32 22.83
C GLU A 197 -24.99 -30.36 21.38
N GLU A 198 -24.86 -31.53 20.77
CA GLU A 198 -25.39 -31.83 19.45
C GLU A 198 -26.94 -31.72 19.45
N ARG A 199 -27.47 -30.97 18.46
CA ARG A 199 -28.88 -30.87 18.02
C ARG A 199 -29.82 -29.89 18.77
N HIS A 200 -29.49 -28.60 18.73
CA HIS A 200 -30.47 -27.53 18.99
C HIS A 200 -31.18 -26.98 17.73
N LEU A 201 -30.78 -27.42 16.54
CA LEU A 201 -31.41 -27.01 15.29
C LEU A 201 -32.68 -27.86 15.08
N ARG A 202 -33.81 -27.20 14.77
CA ARG A 202 -35.01 -27.91 14.31
C ARG A 202 -34.82 -28.39 12.87
N ARG A 203 -35.80 -29.13 12.34
CA ARG A 203 -35.79 -29.57 10.94
C ARG A 203 -35.72 -28.35 10.02
N ASP A 204 -34.86 -28.43 9.00
CA ASP A 204 -34.62 -27.37 8.01
C ASP A 204 -34.03 -26.06 8.57
N GLU A 205 -33.38 -26.15 9.73
CA GLU A 205 -32.62 -25.05 10.33
C GLU A 205 -31.11 -25.25 10.18
N TRP A 206 -30.42 -24.17 9.85
CA TRP A 206 -28.99 -24.16 9.60
C TRP A 206 -28.28 -23.10 10.45
N TRP A 207 -27.09 -23.43 10.95
CA TRP A 207 -26.19 -22.40 11.45
C TRP A 207 -25.68 -21.53 10.29
N LEU A 208 -25.41 -20.25 10.55
CA LEU A 208 -24.89 -19.33 9.53
C LEU A 208 -23.60 -19.83 8.87
N SER A 209 -22.69 -20.45 9.63
CA SER A 209 -21.46 -21.03 9.08
C SER A 209 -21.75 -22.15 8.10
N ASP A 210 -22.66 -23.04 8.48
CA ASP A 210 -22.93 -24.29 7.78
C ASP A 210 -23.76 -24.00 6.52
N LEU A 211 -24.70 -23.06 6.61
CA LEU A 211 -25.45 -22.56 5.46
C LEU A 211 -24.55 -21.81 4.47
N ALA A 212 -23.62 -20.98 4.96
CA ALA A 212 -22.66 -20.29 4.09
C ALA A 212 -21.74 -21.28 3.37
N ALA A 213 -21.31 -22.35 4.05
CA ALA A 213 -20.55 -23.43 3.45
C ALA A 213 -21.36 -24.23 2.42
N ALA A 214 -22.59 -24.61 2.74
CA ALA A 214 -23.51 -25.31 1.84
C ALA A 214 -23.81 -24.49 0.58
N LEU A 215 -24.03 -23.18 0.74
CA LEU A 215 -24.21 -22.22 -0.35
C LEU A 215 -22.89 -21.78 -0.98
N SER A 216 -21.74 -22.32 -0.56
CA SER A 216 -20.39 -22.01 -1.05
C SER A 216 -20.09 -20.51 -1.19
N MET A 217 -20.49 -19.70 -0.19
CA MET A 217 -20.37 -18.24 -0.21
C MET A 217 -19.67 -17.69 1.04
N PRO A 218 -19.08 -16.48 0.99
CA PRO A 218 -18.51 -15.86 2.18
C PRO A 218 -19.57 -15.62 3.26
N ILE A 219 -19.28 -16.02 4.50
CA ILE A 219 -20.17 -15.84 5.66
C ILE A 219 -20.57 -14.37 5.88
N ALA A 220 -19.71 -13.42 5.50
CA ALA A 220 -19.98 -11.99 5.56
C ALA A 220 -21.18 -11.58 4.69
N THR A 221 -21.36 -12.23 3.54
CA THR A 221 -22.50 -11.98 2.65
C THR A 221 -23.80 -12.51 3.27
N LEU A 222 -23.75 -13.67 3.92
CA LEU A 222 -24.90 -14.22 4.63
C LEU A 222 -25.28 -13.37 5.85
N HIS A 223 -24.29 -12.86 6.60
CA HIS A 223 -24.53 -11.86 7.66
C HIS A 223 -25.14 -10.56 7.14
N ARG A 224 -24.85 -10.17 5.90
CA ARG A 224 -25.51 -9.04 5.26
C ARG A 224 -26.96 -9.39 4.97
N TRP A 225 -27.23 -10.53 4.33
CA TRP A 225 -28.60 -11.01 4.01
C TRP A 225 -29.48 -11.10 5.26
N GLN A 226 -28.92 -11.59 6.36
CA GLN A 226 -29.58 -11.60 7.66
C GLN A 226 -29.96 -10.18 8.13
N ARG A 227 -29.02 -9.23 8.09
CA ARG A 227 -29.26 -7.85 8.53
C ARG A 227 -30.29 -7.10 7.69
N VAL A 228 -30.38 -7.41 6.40
CA VAL A 228 -31.37 -6.81 5.50
C VAL A 228 -32.69 -7.60 5.45
N GLY A 229 -32.82 -8.69 6.21
CA GLY A 229 -34.04 -9.47 6.32
C GLY A 229 -34.34 -10.40 5.14
N TRP A 230 -33.35 -10.76 4.31
CA TRP A 230 -33.53 -11.64 3.15
C TRP A 230 -33.56 -13.14 3.49
N VAL A 231 -33.39 -13.46 4.78
CA VAL A 231 -33.44 -14.81 5.35
C VAL A 231 -34.24 -14.76 6.64
N THR A 232 -35.03 -15.80 6.91
CA THR A 232 -35.73 -15.92 8.18
C THR A 232 -34.76 -16.46 9.22
N SER A 233 -34.36 -15.61 10.16
CA SER A 233 -33.41 -15.96 11.22
C SER A 233 -34.00 -15.76 12.59
N HIS A 234 -33.70 -16.65 13.53
CA HIS A 234 -34.06 -16.50 14.94
C HIS A 234 -32.86 -16.83 15.84
N LYS A 235 -32.90 -16.32 17.07
CA LYS A 235 -31.83 -16.54 18.05
C LYS A 235 -32.15 -17.78 18.87
N VAL A 236 -31.28 -18.78 18.82
CA VAL A 236 -31.43 -20.02 19.61
C VAL A 236 -31.10 -19.71 21.06
N ALA A 237 -32.09 -19.78 21.95
CA ALA A 237 -31.96 -19.38 23.35
C ALA A 237 -30.86 -20.15 24.11
N ALA A 238 -30.66 -21.43 23.80
CA ALA A 238 -29.66 -22.28 24.46
C ALA A 238 -28.21 -21.88 24.15
N THR A 239 -27.93 -21.38 22.94
CA THR A 239 -26.55 -21.09 22.48
C THR A 239 -26.29 -19.60 22.24
N GLY A 240 -27.35 -18.78 22.20
CA GLY A 240 -27.30 -17.38 21.80
C GLY A 240 -26.89 -17.15 20.34
N ARG A 241 -26.72 -18.22 19.54
CA ARG A 241 -26.35 -18.17 18.13
C ARG A 241 -27.59 -17.98 17.25
N TRP A 242 -27.38 -17.43 16.07
CA TRP A 242 -28.44 -17.26 15.07
C TRP A 242 -28.60 -18.54 14.25
N SER A 243 -29.83 -19.03 14.16
CA SER A 243 -30.26 -20.09 13.27
C SER A 243 -31.04 -19.48 12.11
N ILE A 244 -30.82 -19.97 10.89
CA ILE A 244 -31.55 -19.59 9.68
C ILE A 244 -32.43 -20.75 9.25
N TYR A 245 -33.71 -20.48 9.01
CA TYR A 245 -34.60 -21.43 8.36
C TYR A 245 -34.31 -21.45 6.86
N ALA A 246 -33.97 -22.63 6.34
CA ALA A 246 -33.77 -22.86 4.92
C ALA A 246 -34.20 -24.29 4.57
N ASP A 247 -35.46 -24.44 4.15
CA ASP A 247 -35.98 -25.64 3.50
C ASP A 247 -35.42 -25.79 2.07
N ALA A 248 -35.75 -26.89 1.39
CA ALA A 248 -35.24 -27.14 0.03
C ALA A 248 -35.61 -26.02 -0.98
N GLU A 249 -36.75 -25.36 -0.78
CA GLU A 249 -37.20 -24.24 -1.62
C GLU A 249 -36.41 -22.96 -1.30
N GLU A 250 -36.20 -22.67 -0.02
CA GLU A 250 -35.40 -21.55 0.46
C GLU A 250 -33.92 -21.70 0.09
N LEU A 251 -33.36 -22.92 0.16
CA LEU A 251 -32.00 -23.20 -0.34
C LEU A 251 -31.88 -22.93 -1.84
N SER A 252 -32.91 -23.30 -2.62
CA SER A 252 -32.97 -23.03 -4.04
C SER A 252 -33.08 -21.53 -4.32
N ARG A 253 -33.92 -20.80 -3.58
CA ARG A 253 -34.06 -19.34 -3.64
C ARG A 253 -32.75 -18.62 -3.30
N LEU A 254 -32.07 -19.03 -2.23
CA LEU A 254 -30.80 -18.45 -1.78
C LEU A 254 -29.66 -18.75 -2.75
N THR A 255 -29.65 -19.95 -3.35
CA THR A 255 -28.71 -20.28 -4.42
C THR A 255 -28.96 -19.42 -5.65
N GLN A 256 -30.22 -19.22 -6.04
CA GLN A 256 -30.60 -18.36 -7.17
C GLN A 256 -30.20 -16.90 -6.91
N LEU A 257 -30.47 -16.38 -5.70
CA LEU A 257 -30.07 -15.05 -5.25
C LEU A 257 -28.55 -14.86 -5.28
N ARG A 258 -27.77 -15.90 -4.97
CA ARG A 258 -26.31 -15.88 -5.09
C ARG A 258 -25.86 -15.82 -6.54
N THR A 259 -26.43 -16.65 -7.41
CA THR A 259 -26.01 -16.77 -8.81
C THR A 259 -26.45 -15.59 -9.68
N GLN A 260 -27.46 -14.84 -9.24
CA GLN A 260 -27.96 -13.72 -10.00
C GLN A 260 -26.94 -12.57 -10.08
N ARG A 261 -26.65 -12.14 -11.31
CA ARG A 261 -25.84 -10.94 -11.55
C ARG A 261 -26.66 -9.70 -11.20
N ARG A 262 -26.04 -8.77 -10.46
CA ARG A 262 -26.65 -7.47 -10.11
C ARG A 262 -27.01 -6.71 -11.38
N GLY A 263 -28.30 -6.43 -11.57
CA GLY A 263 -28.80 -5.53 -12.61
C GLY A 263 -29.14 -4.16 -12.02
N TRP A 264 -28.95 -3.09 -12.79
CA TRP A 264 -29.50 -1.77 -12.46
C TRP A 264 -30.86 -1.64 -13.15
N PRO A 265 -31.90 -0.98 -12.57
CA PRO A 265 -31.93 -0.21 -11.33
C PRO A 265 -32.33 -0.99 -10.07
N ASP A 266 -32.91 -2.18 -10.22
CA ASP A 266 -33.29 -3.04 -9.08
C ASP A 266 -32.36 -4.26 -9.00
N PRO A 267 -31.41 -4.28 -8.04
CA PRO A 267 -30.33 -5.27 -8.03
C PRO A 267 -30.79 -6.70 -7.79
N TYR A 268 -31.99 -6.90 -7.22
CA TYR A 268 -32.56 -8.23 -6.97
C TYR A 268 -34.10 -8.21 -7.08
N PRO A 269 -34.72 -9.19 -7.74
CA PRO A 269 -36.17 -9.34 -7.79
C PRO A 269 -36.78 -9.48 -6.39
N ARG A 270 -37.92 -8.82 -6.14
CA ARG A 270 -38.66 -8.90 -4.86
C ARG A 270 -38.92 -10.34 -4.39
N ALA A 271 -39.18 -11.25 -5.32
CA ALA A 271 -39.40 -12.68 -5.02
C ALA A 271 -38.16 -13.38 -4.43
N LEU A 272 -36.95 -12.88 -4.70
CA LEU A 272 -35.69 -13.45 -4.22
C LEU A 272 -35.17 -12.78 -2.95
N ILE A 273 -35.73 -11.65 -2.53
CA ILE A 273 -35.35 -10.94 -1.29
C ILE A 273 -36.39 -11.05 -0.17
N THR A 274 -37.60 -11.52 -0.48
CA THR A 274 -38.62 -11.84 0.52
C THR A 274 -38.47 -13.29 0.94
N PRO A 275 -38.06 -13.58 2.18
CA PRO A 275 -37.97 -14.95 2.66
C PRO A 275 -39.37 -15.54 2.89
N LYS A 276 -39.49 -16.85 2.73
CA LYS A 276 -40.69 -17.59 3.16
C LYS A 276 -40.86 -17.47 4.68
N PRO A 277 -42.09 -17.24 5.17
CA PRO A 277 -42.36 -17.24 6.60
C PRO A 277 -42.00 -18.62 7.17
N ASN A 278 -41.28 -18.62 8.31
CA ASN A 278 -40.89 -19.86 8.97
C ASN A 278 -42.14 -20.50 9.61
N PRO A 279 -42.58 -21.69 9.18
CA PRO A 279 -43.74 -22.36 9.79
C PRO A 279 -43.50 -22.74 11.26
N ASN A 280 -42.25 -22.72 11.72
CA ASN A 280 -41.88 -23.06 13.09
C ASN A 280 -41.88 -21.85 14.06
N SER A 281 -42.16 -20.62 13.60
CA SER A 281 -42.23 -19.44 14.48
C SER A 281 -43.55 -19.28 15.24
N ASP A 282 -44.63 -19.93 14.79
CA ASP A 282 -45.98 -19.76 15.36
C ASP A 282 -46.28 -20.67 16.57
N SER A 283 -45.29 -21.40 17.10
CA SER A 283 -45.43 -22.29 18.26
C SER A 283 -44.66 -21.83 19.50
N ALA A 284 -44.17 -20.58 19.52
CA ALA A 284 -43.46 -19.99 20.67
C ALA A 284 -44.28 -18.91 21.40
N GLY A 285 -45.59 -18.85 21.15
CA GLY A 285 -46.51 -17.90 21.77
C GLY A 285 -47.74 -18.60 22.33
N GLU A 286 -47.54 -19.45 23.34
CA GLU A 286 -48.52 -19.77 24.38
C GLU A 286 -47.78 -20.07 25.69
#